data_AF-A0AAV1J3Y0-F1
#
_entry.id   AF-A0AAV1J3Y0-F1
#
_cell.length_a   1.000
_cell.length_b   1.000
_cell.length_c   1.000
_cell.angle_alpha   90.00
_cell.angle_beta   90.00
_cell.angle_gamma   90.00
#
_symmetry.space_group_name_H-M   'P 1'
#
loop_
_entity.id
_entity.type
_entity.pdbx_description
1 polymer ?
#
loop_
_entity_poly.entity_id
_entity_poly.type
_entity_poly.pdbx_seq_one_letter_code
_entity_poly.pdbx_strand_id
1 'polypeptide(L)'
;MRFDLPECGRCCFCLPLRKGVLTYGYICLIFTIFLIAVELYLGYDDLSGMTLVAYHGNSFFSRVWLALLLYSIDGAFTIVLLVGAHTKRVLLLTIYFYYGITTTLATFLTISLIDYDLLNRDPYFMALEITFILFALTLHIYMLCLVRNMIKKLRQNSGISFVNQVSEVVVEPPIENFQNPLM
;
A
#
# COMPACT_ATOMS: atom_id res chain seq x y z
N MET A 1 6.26 -9.42 24.91
CA MET A 1 5.43 -8.24 24.58
C MET A 1 5.02 -8.36 23.12
N ARG A 2 3.71 -8.46 22.83
CA ARG A 2 3.24 -8.38 21.44
C ARG A 2 3.33 -6.91 21.03
N PHE A 3 4.15 -6.59 20.03
CA PHE A 3 4.18 -5.26 19.45
C PHE A 3 2.88 -5.06 18.66
N ASP A 4 1.87 -4.50 19.32
CA ASP A 4 0.65 -4.04 18.65
C ASP A 4 0.98 -2.73 17.94
N LEU A 5 1.09 -2.77 16.61
CA LEU A 5 1.28 -1.55 15.82
C LEU A 5 0.09 -0.59 16.01
N PRO A 6 0.35 0.72 16.11
CA PRO A 6 -0.69 1.72 16.35
C PRO A 6 -1.73 1.70 15.22
N GLU A 7 -3.00 1.65 15.59
CA GLU A 7 -4.12 1.72 14.66
C GLU A 7 -4.28 3.14 14.12
N CYS A 8 -3.62 3.47 13.01
CA CYS A 8 -3.82 4.77 12.36
C CYS A 8 -5.21 4.80 11.69
N GLY A 9 -6.23 5.20 12.45
CA GLY A 9 -7.61 5.38 11.96
C GLY A 9 -7.80 6.63 11.09
N ARG A 10 -6.82 7.54 11.05
CA ARG A 10 -6.85 8.82 10.32
C ARG A 10 -5.54 9.01 9.56
N CYS A 11 -5.62 9.40 8.29
CA CYS A 11 -4.48 9.73 7.43
C CYS A 11 -4.26 11.25 7.49
N CYS A 12 -3.05 11.70 7.87
CA CYS A 12 -2.47 13.06 8.08
C CYS A 12 -3.34 14.34 8.24
N PHE A 13 -4.59 14.41 7.78
CA PHE A 13 -5.51 15.55 7.84
C PHE A 13 -6.99 15.11 7.73
N CYS A 14 -7.52 14.35 8.69
CA CYS A 14 -8.96 14.06 8.84
C CYS A 14 -9.65 13.23 7.73
N LEU A 15 -8.95 12.79 6.69
CA LEU A 15 -9.56 11.99 5.63
C LEU A 15 -9.79 10.54 6.10
N PRO A 16 -10.97 9.94 5.81
CA PRO A 16 -11.21 8.53 6.11
C PRO A 16 -10.20 7.68 5.34
N LEU A 17 -9.61 6.69 6.02
CA LEU A 17 -8.53 5.82 5.53
C LEU A 17 -8.65 5.41 4.05
N ARG A 18 -9.87 5.07 3.62
CA ARG A 18 -10.18 4.68 2.24
C ARG A 18 -9.95 5.82 1.24
N LYS A 19 -10.41 7.04 1.54
CA LYS A 19 -10.24 8.19 0.64
C LYS A 19 -8.76 8.54 0.51
N GLY A 20 -8.00 8.48 1.60
CA GLY A 20 -6.56 8.76 1.60
C GLY A 20 -5.76 7.82 0.69
N VAL A 21 -5.98 6.50 0.82
CA VAL A 21 -5.33 5.51 -0.05
C VAL A 21 -5.73 5.70 -1.52
N LEU A 22 -7.00 6.02 -1.77
CA LEU A 22 -7.50 6.27 -3.13
C LEU A 22 -6.86 7.51 -3.76
N THR A 23 -6.84 8.63 -3.04
CA THR A 23 -6.27 9.89 -3.53
C THR A 23 -4.78 9.74 -3.79
N TYR A 24 -4.05 9.09 -2.89
CA TYR A 24 -2.63 8.83 -3.08
C TYR A 24 -2.40 7.92 -4.30
N GLY A 25 -3.15 6.83 -4.43
CA GLY A 25 -3.05 5.92 -5.57
C GLY A 25 -3.27 6.62 -6.91
N TYR A 26 -4.24 7.53 -7.00
CA TYR A 26 -4.44 8.34 -8.22
C TYR A 26 -3.29 9.31 -8.48
N ILE A 27 -2.78 10.00 -7.46
CA ILE A 27 -1.63 10.90 -7.61
C ILE A 27 -0.40 10.12 -8.11
N CYS A 28 -0.12 8.95 -7.52
CA CYS A 28 0.96 8.07 -7.98
C CYS A 28 0.75 7.61 -9.41
N LEU A 29 -0.46 7.21 -9.79
CA LEU A 29 -0.75 6.76 -11.15
C LEU A 29 -0.56 7.89 -12.19
N ILE A 30 -0.99 9.11 -11.87
CA ILE A 30 -0.76 10.26 -12.76
C ILE A 30 0.73 10.53 -12.89
N PHE A 31 1.46 10.46 -11.78
CA PHE A 31 2.92 10.68 -11.77
C PHE A 31 3.67 9.59 -12.54
N THR A 32 3.30 8.31 -12.42
CA THR A 32 3.94 7.23 -13.18
C THR A 32 3.66 7.35 -14.68
N ILE A 33 2.43 7.70 -15.09
CA ILE A 33 2.12 7.96 -16.50
C ILE A 33 2.95 9.15 -17.02
N PHE A 34 3.05 10.22 -16.24
CA PHE A 34 3.87 11.38 -16.59
C PHE A 34 5.34 11.00 -16.77
N LEU A 35 5.92 10.23 -15.84
CA LEU A 35 7.31 9.76 -15.94
C LEU A 35 7.52 8.87 -17.17
N ILE A 36 6.61 7.94 -17.46
CA ILE A 36 6.67 7.10 -18.67
C ILE A 36 6.65 7.98 -19.92
N ALA A 37 5.79 9.00 -19.98
CA ALA A 37 5.73 9.91 -21.12
C ALA A 37 7.03 10.71 -21.30
N VAL A 38 7.64 11.17 -20.20
CA VAL A 38 8.93 11.87 -20.22
C VAL A 38 10.05 10.95 -20.70
N GLU A 39 10.14 9.72 -20.18
CA GLU A 39 11.15 8.74 -20.62
C GLU A 39 10.97 8.34 -22.09
N LEU A 40 9.74 8.20 -22.57
CA LEU A 40 9.47 7.94 -23.99
C LEU A 40 9.86 9.12 -24.89
N TYR A 41 9.65 10.35 -24.42
CA TYR A 41 10.05 11.55 -25.15
C TYR A 41 11.58 11.69 -25.22
N LEU A 42 12.27 11.48 -24.09
CA LEU A 42 13.73 11.56 -24.02
C LEU A 42 14.43 10.38 -24.71
N GLY A 43 13.82 9.19 -24.66
CA GLY A 43 14.37 7.95 -25.22
C GLY A 43 13.96 7.68 -26.67
N TYR A 44 13.28 8.61 -27.34
CA TYR A 44 12.77 8.41 -28.70
C TYR A 44 13.90 8.18 -29.73
N ASP A 45 15.00 8.90 -29.60
CA ASP A 45 16.11 8.85 -30.56
C ASP A 45 17.09 7.69 -30.28
N ASP A 46 17.23 7.25 -29.02
CA ASP A 46 18.13 6.15 -28.64
C ASP A 46 17.58 5.35 -27.45
N LEU A 47 16.83 4.29 -27.75
CA LEU A 47 16.33 3.34 -26.74
C LEU A 47 17.46 2.62 -25.96
N SER A 48 18.70 2.68 -26.45
CA SER A 48 19.85 2.06 -25.80
C SER A 48 20.65 3.01 -24.91
N GLY A 49 20.28 4.31 -24.90
CA GLY A 49 20.88 5.33 -24.07
C GLY A 49 20.76 5.05 -22.56
N MET A 50 21.70 5.62 -21.80
CA MET A 50 21.63 5.62 -20.34
C MET A 50 20.79 6.80 -19.86
N THR A 51 19.77 6.53 -19.05
CA THR A 51 18.96 7.56 -18.38
C THR A 51 19.11 7.42 -16.86
N LEU A 52 18.96 8.55 -16.16
CA LEU A 52 18.96 8.59 -14.71
C LEU A 52 17.57 8.20 -14.21
N VAL A 53 17.42 6.98 -13.73
CA VAL A 53 16.14 6.47 -13.23
C VAL A 53 16.03 6.76 -11.75
N ALA A 54 15.01 7.52 -11.37
CA ALA A 54 14.63 7.71 -9.97
C ALA A 54 13.52 6.71 -9.61
N TYR A 55 13.82 5.73 -8.75
CA TYR A 55 12.90 4.70 -8.29
C TYR A 55 12.88 4.64 -6.77
N HIS A 56 11.70 4.90 -6.16
CA HIS A 56 11.50 4.91 -4.70
C HIS A 56 12.56 5.71 -3.90
N GLY A 57 12.98 6.85 -4.43
CA GLY A 57 13.97 7.72 -3.79
C GLY A 57 15.42 7.38 -4.10
N ASN A 58 15.70 6.26 -4.78
CA ASN A 58 17.04 5.92 -5.24
C ASN A 58 17.20 6.30 -6.71
N SER A 59 18.29 6.98 -7.06
CA SER A 59 18.62 7.34 -8.43
C SER A 59 19.81 6.52 -8.93
N PHE A 60 19.62 5.76 -10.00
CA PHE A 60 20.71 5.00 -10.62
C PHE A 60 20.66 5.14 -12.14
N PHE A 61 21.82 5.07 -12.78
CA PHE A 61 21.91 5.03 -14.24
C PHE A 61 21.44 3.67 -14.73
N SER A 62 20.43 3.67 -15.59
CA SER A 62 19.90 2.46 -16.22
C SER A 62 19.62 2.67 -17.69
N ARG A 63 19.33 1.59 -18.41
CA ARG A 63 18.89 1.66 -19.80
C ARG A 63 17.42 2.07 -19.84
N VAL A 64 17.04 2.87 -20.83
CA VAL A 64 15.65 3.37 -21.03
C VAL A 64 14.62 2.24 -20.98
N TRP A 65 14.87 1.12 -21.66
CA TRP A 65 13.93 -0.02 -21.68
C TRP A 65 13.69 -0.63 -20.28
N LEU A 66 14.70 -0.63 -19.42
CA LEU A 66 14.59 -1.14 -18.05
C LEU A 66 13.80 -0.14 -17.19
N ALA A 67 14.06 1.16 -17.36
CA ALA A 67 13.28 2.22 -16.72
C ALA A 67 11.79 2.11 -17.05
N LEU A 68 11.46 1.98 -18.34
CA LEU A 68 10.09 1.80 -18.82
C LEU A 68 9.42 0.56 -18.23
N LEU A 69 10.15 -0.56 -18.18
CA LEU A 69 9.66 -1.80 -17.58
C LEU A 69 9.35 -1.60 -16.08
N LEU A 70 10.26 -0.95 -15.35
CA LEU A 70 10.12 -0.70 -13.91
C LEU A 70 8.91 0.20 -13.60
N TYR A 71 8.75 1.31 -14.33
CA TYR A 71 7.59 2.19 -14.20
C TYR A 71 6.29 1.52 -14.62
N SER A 72 6.33 0.64 -15.63
CA SER A 72 5.16 -0.13 -16.05
C SER A 72 4.70 -1.11 -14.96
N ILE A 73 5.65 -1.77 -14.28
CA ILE A 73 5.35 -2.66 -13.15
C ILE A 73 4.73 -1.86 -12.00
N ASP A 74 5.32 -0.73 -11.62
CA ASP A 74 4.81 0.11 -10.53
C ASP A 74 3.41 0.67 -10.86
N GLY A 75 3.20 1.09 -12.11
CA GLY A 75 1.89 1.48 -12.62
C GLY A 75 0.86 0.35 -12.52
N ALA A 76 1.22 -0.87 -12.93
CA ALA A 76 0.34 -2.04 -12.85
C ALA A 76 -0.05 -2.37 -11.40
N PHE A 77 0.90 -2.36 -10.47
CA PHE A 77 0.60 -2.58 -9.04
C PHE A 77 -0.22 -1.44 -8.43
N THR A 78 -0.01 -0.19 -8.85
CA THR A 78 -0.83 0.96 -8.45
C THR A 78 -2.29 0.80 -8.94
N ILE A 79 -2.50 0.29 -10.15
CA ILE A 79 -3.85 -0.06 -10.64
C ILE A 79 -4.47 -1.17 -9.79
N VAL A 80 -3.70 -2.22 -9.46
CA VAL A 80 -4.18 -3.30 -8.56
C VAL A 80 -4.58 -2.75 -7.19
N LEU A 81 -3.83 -1.82 -6.62
CA LEU A 81 -4.18 -1.11 -5.39
C LEU A 81 -5.51 -0.36 -5.54
N LEU A 82 -5.67 0.43 -6.61
CA LEU A 82 -6.88 1.20 -6.88
C LEU A 82 -8.11 0.30 -7.03
N VAL A 83 -7.99 -0.78 -7.81
CA VAL A 83 -9.06 -1.76 -7.98
C VAL A 83 -9.37 -2.46 -6.66
N GLY A 84 -8.36 -2.85 -5.88
CA GLY A 84 -8.54 -3.44 -4.55
C GLY A 84 -9.25 -2.50 -3.57
N ALA A 85 -8.90 -1.21 -3.59
CA ALA A 85 -9.52 -0.19 -2.75
C ALA A 85 -10.97 0.13 -3.14
N HIS A 86 -11.30 0.09 -4.44
CA HIS A 86 -12.66 0.26 -4.95
C HIS A 86 -13.53 -0.96 -4.69
N THR A 87 -13.05 -2.16 -5.01
CA THR A 87 -13.80 -3.41 -4.90
C THR A 87 -13.87 -3.97 -3.47
N LYS A 88 -13.13 -3.37 -2.52
CA LYS A 88 -13.00 -3.83 -1.13
C LYS A 88 -12.51 -5.29 -1.02
N ARG A 89 -11.84 -5.80 -2.04
CA ARG A 89 -11.30 -7.16 -2.06
C ARG A 89 -9.98 -7.20 -1.32
N VAL A 90 -9.97 -7.87 -0.16
CA VAL A 90 -8.79 -8.00 0.71
C VAL A 90 -7.63 -8.66 -0.01
N LEU A 91 -7.89 -9.63 -0.89
CA LEU A 91 -6.86 -10.36 -1.64
C LEU A 91 -5.98 -9.42 -2.48
N LEU A 92 -6.57 -8.49 -3.24
CA LEU A 92 -5.83 -7.56 -4.10
C LEU A 92 -4.97 -6.58 -3.28
N LEU A 93 -5.52 -6.09 -2.17
CA LEU A 93 -4.79 -5.23 -1.23
C LEU A 93 -3.61 -5.97 -0.58
N THR A 94 -3.79 -7.24 -0.26
CA THR A 94 -2.72 -8.09 0.29
C THR A 94 -1.60 -8.32 -0.72
N ILE A 95 -1.92 -8.58 -1.99
CA ILE A 95 -0.90 -8.72 -3.06
C ILE A 95 -0.08 -7.42 -3.16
N TYR A 96 -0.74 -6.28 -3.24
CA TYR A 96 -0.05 -4.99 -3.27
C TYR A 96 0.81 -4.76 -2.01
N PHE A 97 0.32 -5.15 -0.84
CA PHE A 97 1.06 -5.01 0.41
C PHE A 97 2.37 -5.83 0.40
N TYR A 98 2.33 -7.08 -0.08
CA TYR A 98 3.54 -7.89 -0.24
C TYR A 98 4.51 -7.28 -1.24
N TYR A 99 4.01 -6.82 -2.39
CA TYR A 99 4.82 -6.10 -3.38
C TYR A 99 5.53 -4.90 -2.74
N GLY A 100 4.79 -4.03 -2.04
CA GLY A 100 5.38 -2.85 -1.41
C GLY A 100 6.37 -3.17 -0.28
N ILE A 101 6.18 -4.25 0.48
CA ILE A 101 7.21 -4.73 1.42
C ILE A 101 8.46 -5.15 0.65
N THR A 102 8.32 -5.94 -0.42
CA THR A 102 9.48 -6.40 -1.18
C THR A 102 10.24 -5.24 -1.85
N THR A 103 9.55 -4.21 -2.33
CA THR A 103 10.19 -3.03 -2.92
C THR A 103 10.87 -2.18 -1.83
N THR A 104 10.26 -1.96 -0.66
CA THR A 104 10.95 -1.28 0.46
C THR A 104 12.20 -2.01 0.92
N LEU A 105 12.17 -3.34 0.97
CA LEU A 105 13.35 -4.12 1.35
C LEU A 105 14.44 -4.00 0.29
N ALA A 106 14.07 -4.09 -0.99
CA ALA A 106 15.01 -3.91 -2.09
C ALA A 106 15.64 -2.51 -2.08
N THR A 107 14.86 -1.45 -1.85
CA THR A 107 15.38 -0.08 -1.80
C THR A 107 16.33 0.11 -0.61
N PHE A 108 15.97 -0.41 0.57
CA PHE A 108 16.83 -0.39 1.74
C PHE A 108 18.17 -1.09 1.50
N LEU A 109 18.16 -2.26 0.83
CA LEU A 109 19.39 -2.97 0.46
C LEU A 109 20.22 -2.15 -0.54
N THR A 110 19.59 -1.54 -1.54
CA THR A 110 20.31 -0.73 -2.54
C THR A 110 20.98 0.49 -1.91
N ILE A 111 20.30 1.20 -1.00
CA ILE A 111 20.86 2.34 -0.27
C ILE A 111 22.06 1.87 0.56
N SER A 112 21.89 0.79 1.33
CA SER A 112 22.95 0.24 2.20
C SER A 112 24.21 -0.17 1.43
N LEU A 113 24.06 -0.61 0.16
CA LEU A 113 25.17 -1.02 -0.69
C LEU A 113 25.84 0.18 -1.39
N ILE A 114 25.07 1.18 -1.81
CA ILE A 114 25.56 2.35 -2.56
C ILE A 114 26.24 3.37 -1.63
N ASP A 115 25.82 3.47 -0.37
CA ASP A 115 26.37 4.45 0.60
C ASP A 115 27.88 4.27 0.89
N TYR A 116 28.45 3.09 0.61
CA TYR A 116 29.91 2.89 0.75
C TYR A 116 30.72 3.78 -0.20
N ASP A 117 30.17 4.16 -1.36
CA ASP A 117 30.84 5.00 -2.36
C ASP A 117 30.54 6.50 -2.15
N LEU A 118 29.41 6.82 -1.49
CA LEU A 118 28.98 8.21 -1.26
C LEU A 118 29.81 8.96 -0.21
N LEU A 119 30.49 8.24 0.69
CA LEU A 119 31.24 8.81 1.83
C LEU A 119 32.33 9.80 1.43
N ASN A 120 32.73 9.81 0.15
CA ASN A 120 33.80 10.66 -0.39
C ASN A 120 33.29 11.93 -1.12
N ARG A 121 31.97 12.21 -1.11
CA ARG A 121 31.34 13.33 -1.82
C ARG A 121 31.12 14.55 -0.91
N ASP A 122 30.91 15.72 -1.51
CA ASP A 122 30.68 16.97 -0.76
C ASP A 122 29.56 16.85 0.30
N PRO A 123 29.81 17.27 1.55
CA PRO A 123 28.90 17.00 2.67
C PRO A 123 27.54 17.70 2.55
N TYR A 124 27.49 18.86 1.87
CA TYR A 124 26.23 19.61 1.69
C TYR A 124 25.27 18.92 0.71
N PHE A 125 25.79 18.40 -0.41
CA PHE A 125 24.99 17.67 -1.39
C PHE A 125 24.52 16.33 -0.82
N MET A 126 25.41 15.64 -0.08
CA MET A 126 25.08 14.40 0.61
C MET A 126 23.91 14.59 1.60
N ALA A 127 23.93 15.65 2.42
CA ALA A 127 22.86 15.88 3.40
C ALA A 127 21.49 16.10 2.73
N LEU A 128 21.44 16.80 1.59
CA LEU A 128 20.21 16.98 0.82
C LEU A 128 19.71 15.68 0.19
N GLU A 129 20.60 14.90 -0.43
CA GLU A 129 20.26 13.60 -1.03
C GLU A 129 19.69 12.64 0.04
N ILE A 130 20.38 12.50 1.19
CA ILE A 130 19.92 11.66 2.31
C ILE A 130 18.56 12.13 2.83
N THR A 131 18.36 13.43 2.99
CA THR A 131 17.07 13.98 3.47
C THR A 131 15.93 13.62 2.50
N PHE A 132 16.17 13.72 1.20
CA PHE A 132 15.18 13.37 0.19
C PHE A 132 14.88 11.86 0.18
N ILE A 133 15.90 11.02 0.30
CA ILE A 133 15.76 9.56 0.41
C ILE A 133 14.94 9.19 1.63
N LEU A 134 15.27 9.74 2.80
CA LEU A 134 14.54 9.48 4.05
C LEU A 134 13.08 9.95 3.94
N PHE A 135 12.84 11.10 3.31
CA PHE A 135 11.48 11.59 3.08
C PHE A 135 10.68 10.66 2.16
N ALA A 136 11.27 10.21 1.05
CA ALA A 136 10.64 9.25 0.14
C ALA A 136 10.34 7.91 0.83
N LEU A 137 11.29 7.40 1.63
CA LEU A 137 11.16 6.15 2.37
C LEU A 137 10.08 6.25 3.45
N THR A 138 10.05 7.36 4.20
CA THR A 138 9.01 7.59 5.21
C THR A 138 7.61 7.69 4.59
N LEU A 139 7.45 8.37 3.45
CA LEU A 139 6.20 8.37 2.69
C LEU A 139 5.81 6.95 2.22
N HIS A 140 6.78 6.17 1.73
CA HIS A 140 6.50 4.83 1.23
C HIS A 140 6.09 3.87 2.36
N ILE A 141 6.78 3.89 3.51
CA ILE A 141 6.38 3.15 4.72
C ILE A 141 5.01 3.60 5.21
N TYR A 142 4.76 4.91 5.24
CA TYR A 142 3.48 5.46 5.64
C TYR A 142 2.33 4.90 4.80
N MET A 143 2.53 4.80 3.48
CA MET A 143 1.57 4.17 2.58
C MET A 143 1.34 2.69 2.86
N LEU A 144 2.39 1.92 3.16
CA LEU A 144 2.24 0.52 3.55
C LEU A 144 1.44 0.37 4.85
N CYS A 145 1.68 1.24 5.82
CA CYS A 145 0.91 1.29 7.06
C CYS A 145 -0.58 1.58 6.78
N LEU A 146 -0.89 2.51 5.88
CA LEU A 146 -2.27 2.81 5.49
C LEU A 146 -2.96 1.60 4.83
N VAL A 147 -2.28 0.93 3.90
CA VAL A 147 -2.81 -0.27 3.24
C VAL A 147 -3.02 -1.40 4.25
N ARG A 148 -2.08 -1.62 5.16
CA ARG A 148 -2.21 -2.63 6.24
C ARG A 148 -3.42 -2.36 7.13
N ASN A 149 -3.60 -1.10 7.55
CA ASN A 149 -4.76 -0.72 8.36
C ASN A 149 -6.07 -0.89 7.58
N MET A 150 -6.06 -0.65 6.27
CA MET A 150 -7.22 -0.89 5.42
C MET A 150 -7.57 -2.38 5.33
N ILE A 151 -6.57 -3.25 5.18
CA ILE A 151 -6.73 -4.71 5.22
C ILE A 151 -7.31 -5.16 6.56
N LYS A 152 -6.75 -4.69 7.69
CA LYS A 152 -7.22 -5.04 9.04
C LYS A 152 -8.69 -4.64 9.23
N LYS A 153 -9.04 -3.41 8.82
CA LYS A 153 -10.42 -2.89 8.92
C LYS A 153 -11.41 -3.66 8.06
N LEU A 154 -11.02 -4.03 6.83
CA LEU A 154 -11.88 -4.84 5.96
C LEU A 154 -12.09 -6.25 6.51
N ARG A 155 -11.04 -6.87 7.09
CA ARG A 155 -11.11 -8.19 7.71
C ARG A 155 -11.98 -8.20 8.97
N GLN A 156 -11.91 -7.16 9.78
CA GLN A 156 -12.78 -6.99 10.95
C GLN A 156 -14.25 -6.84 10.51
N ASN A 157 -14.55 -6.00 9.53
CA ASN A 157 -15.92 -5.82 9.03
C ASN A 157 -16.50 -7.09 8.37
N SER A 158 -15.68 -7.97 7.78
CA SER A 158 -16.17 -9.26 7.25
C SER A 158 -16.48 -10.30 8.32
N GLY A 159 -16.00 -10.12 9.55
CA GLY A 159 -16.18 -11.06 10.67
C GLY A 159 -17.29 -10.68 11.65
N ILE A 160 -17.84 -9.46 11.58
CA ILE A 160 -18.97 -9.04 12.42
C ILE A 160 -20.25 -9.55 11.75
N SER A 161 -20.56 -10.82 11.97
CA SER A 161 -21.96 -11.26 11.91
C SER A 161 -22.69 -10.52 13.01
N PHE A 162 -23.58 -9.59 12.65
CA PHE A 162 -24.53 -9.03 13.61
C PHE A 162 -25.44 -10.17 14.06
N VAL A 163 -25.04 -10.87 15.12
CA VAL A 163 -25.95 -11.71 15.89
C VAL A 163 -26.93 -10.75 16.53
N ASN A 164 -28.10 -10.62 15.90
CA ASN A 164 -29.22 -9.86 16.41
C ASN A 164 -29.68 -10.52 17.72
N GLN A 165 -29.15 -10.08 18.86
CA GLN A 165 -29.54 -10.57 20.18
C GLN A 165 -31.00 -10.22 20.57
N VAL A 166 -31.77 -9.60 19.67
CA VAL A 166 -33.17 -9.18 19.91
C VAL A 166 -34.19 -10.20 19.39
N SER A 167 -33.79 -11.26 18.66
CA SER A 167 -34.74 -12.25 18.10
C SER A 167 -34.90 -13.54 18.90
N GLU A 168 -34.36 -13.65 20.11
CA GLU A 168 -34.61 -14.79 21.00
C GLU A 168 -35.73 -14.44 22.00
N VAL A 169 -36.94 -14.18 21.49
CA VAL A 169 -38.16 -14.29 22.30
C VAL A 169 -38.71 -15.69 22.04
N VAL A 170 -38.27 -16.64 22.86
CA VAL A 170 -38.93 -17.94 22.98
C VAL A 170 -40.31 -17.66 23.56
N VAL A 171 -41.35 -17.73 22.73
CA VAL A 171 -42.72 -17.81 23.21
C VAL A 171 -42.91 -19.25 23.69
N GLU A 172 -42.81 -19.46 25.01
CA GLU A 172 -43.24 -20.71 25.63
C GLU A 172 -44.75 -20.87 25.40
N PRO A 173 -45.22 -21.93 24.71
CA PRO A 173 -46.64 -22.23 24.68
C PRO A 173 -47.08 -22.69 26.08
N PRO A 174 -48.28 -22.29 26.54
CA PRO A 174 -48.78 -22.69 27.84
C PRO A 174 -48.93 -24.21 27.93
N ILE A 175 -48.52 -24.74 29.08
CA ILE A 175 -48.58 -26.13 29.50
C ILE A 175 -50.04 -26.58 29.55
N GLU A 176 -50.48 -27.41 28.61
CA GLU A 176 -51.71 -28.19 28.76
C GLU A 176 -51.37 -29.52 29.45
N ASN A 177 -51.54 -29.52 30.78
CA ASN A 177 -51.58 -30.72 31.59
C ASN A 177 -52.84 -31.54 31.24
N PHE A 178 -52.75 -32.42 30.24
CA PHE A 178 -53.71 -33.52 30.10
C PHE A 178 -53.33 -34.66 31.04
N GLN A 179 -53.66 -34.49 32.32
CA GLN A 179 -53.99 -35.64 33.15
C GLN A 179 -55.37 -36.13 32.71
N ASN A 180 -55.47 -37.35 32.22
CA ASN A 180 -56.65 -38.16 32.52
C ASN A 180 -56.26 -39.64 32.76
N PRO A 181 -56.79 -40.25 33.84
CA PRO A 181 -56.45 -41.60 34.25
C PRO A 181 -57.41 -42.63 33.62
N LEU A 182 -56.89 -43.86 33.45
CA LEU A 182 -57.58 -45.16 33.59
C LEU A 182 -59.02 -45.28 33.07
N MET A 183 -59.18 -46.00 31.95
CA MET A 183 -60.07 -47.16 31.83
C MET A 183 -59.66 -48.02 30.63
#